data_AF-A0A821ZX33-F1
#
_entry.id   AF-A0A821ZX33-F1
#
_cell.length_a   1.000
_cell.length_b   1.000
_cell.length_c   1.000
_cell.angle_alpha   90.00
_cell.angle_beta   90.00
_cell.angle_gamma   90.00
#
_symmetry.space_group_name_H-M   'P 1'
#
loop_
_entity.id
_entity.type
_entity.pdbx_description
1 polymer ?
#
loop_
_entity_poly.entity_id
_entity_poly.type
_entity_poly.pdbx_seq_one_letter_code
_entity_poly.pdbx_strand_id
1 'polypeptide(L)'
;IGIPFRDCLLASKLIGIKVSLNEFIAYEELGKIRKLRDELIANETFSEYLSGNFPLPVGTRMLWDESSIIILTYALCGFANFGSMGIALATLSVFAPQRKRALIKIAPRALIGGNMVSLMTASIAGLLYDPRNIVSIPKLNSTII
;
A
#
# COMPACT_ATOMS: atom_id res chain seq x y z
N ILE A 1 -7.93 -2.95 -8.51
CA ILE A 1 -6.48 -3.26 -8.47
C ILE A 1 -6.15 -4.68 -7.98
N GLY A 2 -7.12 -5.62 -7.92
CA GLY A 2 -6.84 -7.02 -7.58
C GLY A 2 -6.89 -7.39 -6.09
N ILE A 3 -7.31 -6.48 -5.21
CA ILE A 3 -7.41 -6.76 -3.75
C ILE A 3 -8.70 -7.57 -3.46
N PRO A 4 -8.62 -8.67 -2.69
CA PRO A 4 -9.78 -9.42 -2.21
C PRO A 4 -10.76 -8.56 -1.40
N PHE A 5 -12.06 -8.88 -1.48
CA PHE A 5 -13.11 -8.08 -0.84
C PHE A 5 -12.91 -7.87 0.67
N ARG A 6 -12.44 -8.91 1.38
CA ARG A 6 -12.12 -8.87 2.81
C ARG A 6 -11.08 -7.82 3.21
N ASP A 7 -10.17 -7.48 2.30
CA ASP A 7 -9.08 -6.52 2.53
C ASP A 7 -9.40 -5.12 1.98
N CYS A 8 -10.48 -4.99 1.20
CA CYS A 8 -10.78 -3.79 0.44
C CYS A 8 -11.01 -2.56 1.33
N LEU A 9 -11.66 -2.73 2.49
CA LEU A 9 -11.94 -1.62 3.41
C LEU A 9 -10.67 -1.07 4.06
N LEU A 10 -9.73 -1.96 4.39
CA LEU A 10 -8.45 -1.54 4.97
C LEU A 10 -7.54 -0.92 3.90
N ALA A 11 -7.53 -1.51 2.71
CA ALA A 11 -6.83 -1.00 1.55
C ALA A 11 -7.29 0.42 1.17
N SER A 12 -8.61 0.67 1.12
CA SER A 12 -9.15 1.98 0.81
C SER A 12 -8.78 3.03 1.86
N LYS A 13 -8.72 2.66 3.14
CA LYS A 13 -8.21 3.55 4.19
C LYS A 13 -6.74 3.92 3.94
N LEU A 14 -5.86 2.97 3.64
CA LEU A 14 -4.44 3.26 3.41
C LEU A 14 -4.24 4.17 2.19
N ILE A 15 -4.97 3.92 1.10
CA ILE A 15 -4.96 4.78 -0.09
C ILE A 15 -5.51 6.18 0.25
N GLY A 16 -6.57 6.26 1.07
CA GLY A 16 -7.11 7.54 1.54
C GLY A 16 -6.10 8.34 2.37
N ILE A 17 -5.38 7.66 3.27
CA ILE A 17 -4.30 8.26 4.07
C ILE A 17 -3.20 8.81 3.16
N LYS A 18 -2.77 8.03 2.15
CA LYS A 18 -1.78 8.48 1.17
C LYS A 18 -2.21 9.76 0.48
N VAL A 19 -3.42 9.79 -0.08
CA VAL A 19 -3.92 10.93 -0.87
C VAL A 19 -4.11 12.17 0.01
N SER A 20 -4.65 12.00 1.22
CA SER A 20 -5.05 13.10 2.11
C SER A 20 -3.88 13.65 2.92
N LEU A 21 -3.01 12.78 3.42
CA LEU A 21 -1.88 13.13 4.26
C LEU A 21 -0.58 13.01 3.48
N ASN A 22 -0.01 11.81 3.41
CA ASN A 22 1.20 11.48 2.66
C ASN A 22 1.40 9.96 2.61
N GLU A 23 2.29 9.52 1.73
CA GLU A 23 2.68 8.12 1.57
C GLU A 23 3.43 7.54 2.78
N PHE A 24 4.21 8.34 3.52
CA PHE A 24 4.99 7.85 4.66
C PHE A 24 4.11 7.36 5.81
N ILE A 25 3.07 8.11 6.17
CA ILE A 25 2.09 7.72 7.19
C ILE A 25 1.33 6.47 6.71
N ALA A 26 0.99 6.40 5.42
CA ALA A 26 0.35 5.21 4.87
C ALA A 26 1.27 3.97 4.96
N TYR A 27 2.57 4.13 4.70
CA TYR A 27 3.56 3.05 4.85
C TYR A 27 3.80 2.65 6.30
N GLU A 28 3.80 3.60 7.23
CA GLU A 28 3.90 3.31 8.66
C GLU A 28 2.74 2.41 9.12
N GLU A 29 1.51 2.77 8.74
CA GLU A 29 0.32 1.98 9.04
C GLU A 29 0.35 0.60 8.36
N LEU A 30 0.76 0.53 7.09
CA LEU A 30 0.95 -0.75 6.40
C LEU A 30 2.02 -1.62 7.08
N GLY A 31 3.09 -1.01 7.58
CA GLY A 31 4.17 -1.68 8.30
C GLY A 31 3.70 -2.27 9.64
N LYS A 32 2.86 -1.54 10.39
CA LYS A 32 2.22 -2.06 11.62
C LYS A 32 1.35 -3.29 11.31
N ILE A 33 0.56 -3.22 10.24
CA ILE A 33 -0.30 -4.31 9.80
C ILE A 33 0.52 -5.53 9.36
N ARG A 34 1.61 -5.33 8.59
CA ARG A 34 2.53 -6.40 8.17
C ARG A 34 3.14 -7.10 9.38
N LYS A 35 3.70 -6.34 10.33
CA LYS A 35 4.34 -6.90 11.53
C LYS A 35 3.37 -7.74 12.34
N LEU A 36 2.16 -7.23 12.60
CA LEU A 36 1.13 -7.98 13.30
C LEU A 36 0.80 -9.30 12.57
N ARG A 37 0.65 -9.26 11.24
CA ARG A 37 0.39 -10.47 10.45
C ARG A 37 1.53 -11.48 10.59
N ASP A 38 2.77 -11.03 10.48
CA ASP A 38 3.95 -11.90 10.56
C ASP A 38 4.11 -12.50 11.97
N GLU A 39 3.81 -11.74 13.03
CA GLU A 39 3.76 -12.22 14.42
C GLU A 39 2.69 -13.31 14.63
N LEU A 40 1.49 -13.12 14.09
CA LEU A 40 0.40 -14.12 14.19
C LEU A 40 0.73 -15.41 13.44
N ILE A 41 1.44 -15.30 12.32
CA ILE A 41 1.93 -16.47 11.57
C ILE A 41 3.02 -17.19 12.37
N ALA A 42 3.95 -16.46 12.96
CA ALA A 42 5.02 -17.02 13.79
C ALA A 42 4.47 -17.75 15.04
N ASN A 43 3.37 -17.24 15.61
CA ASN A 43 2.71 -17.83 16.76
C ASN A 43 1.71 -18.96 16.41
N GLU A 44 1.62 -19.38 15.13
CA GLU A 44 0.67 -20.39 14.60
C GLU A 44 -0.83 -20.07 14.82
N THR A 45 -1.16 -18.98 15.51
CA THR A 45 -2.52 -18.54 15.81
C THR A 45 -3.23 -17.90 14.60
N PHE A 46 -2.52 -17.56 13.53
CA PHE A 46 -3.10 -16.97 12.31
C PHE A 46 -4.30 -17.77 11.78
N SER A 47 -4.25 -19.11 11.84
CA SER A 47 -5.35 -19.99 11.39
C SER A 47 -6.60 -19.88 12.29
N GLU A 48 -6.45 -19.56 13.57
CA GLU A 48 -7.55 -19.37 14.52
C GLU A 48 -8.29 -18.06 14.25
N TYR A 49 -7.55 -17.00 13.91
CA TYR A 49 -8.14 -15.73 13.47
C TYR A 49 -8.80 -15.85 12.09
N LEU A 50 -8.21 -16.62 11.17
CA LEU A 50 -8.77 -16.86 9.84
C LEU A 50 -10.08 -17.66 9.91
N SER A 51 -10.19 -18.62 10.85
CA SER A 51 -11.39 -19.43 11.06
C SER A 51 -12.50 -18.71 11.83
N GLY A 52 -12.24 -17.50 12.34
CA GLY A 52 -13.22 -16.70 13.08
C GLY A 52 -13.47 -17.19 14.51
N ASN A 53 -12.66 -18.13 15.01
CA ASN A 53 -12.77 -18.65 16.37
C ASN A 53 -12.26 -17.65 17.41
N PHE A 54 -11.39 -16.72 17.02
CA PHE A 54 -10.89 -15.65 17.87
C PHE A 54 -11.11 -14.27 17.22
N PRO A 55 -11.89 -13.37 17.83
CA PRO A 55 -12.08 -12.03 17.31
C PRO A 55 -10.81 -11.19 17.49
N LEU A 56 -10.43 -10.43 16.46
CA LEU A 56 -9.33 -9.46 16.54
C LEU A 56 -9.57 -8.47 17.69
N PRO A 57 -8.53 -8.06 18.44
CA PRO A 57 -8.66 -7.07 19.50
C PRO A 57 -9.26 -5.77 18.94
N VAL A 58 -10.19 -5.16 19.67
CA VAL A 58 -10.94 -3.98 19.22
C VAL A 58 -9.98 -2.87 18.81
N GLY A 59 -10.11 -2.37 17.58
CA GLY A 59 -9.25 -1.33 17.01
C GLY A 59 -8.08 -1.85 16.17
N THR A 60 -7.82 -3.15 16.20
CA THR A 60 -6.77 -3.79 15.39
C THR A 60 -7.26 -4.02 13.96
N ARG A 61 -6.38 -3.79 12.98
CA ARG A 61 -6.67 -3.93 11.55
C ARG A 61 -5.70 -4.93 10.96
N MET A 62 -6.21 -5.81 10.11
CA MET A 62 -5.42 -6.90 9.54
C MET A 62 -5.70 -7.01 8.05
N LEU A 63 -4.63 -7.26 7.28
CA LEU A 63 -4.72 -7.72 5.90
C LEU A 63 -4.60 -9.23 5.90
N TRP A 64 -5.60 -9.90 5.35
CA TRP A 64 -5.70 -11.36 5.34
C TRP A 64 -4.77 -11.95 4.30
N ASP A 65 -4.77 -11.36 3.11
CA ASP A 65 -3.99 -11.86 1.98
C ASP A 65 -2.63 -11.19 1.86
N GLU A 66 -1.59 -11.98 1.55
CA GLU A 66 -0.26 -11.42 1.29
C GLU A 66 -0.22 -10.65 -0.05
N SER A 67 -1.02 -11.07 -1.04
CA SER A 67 -1.16 -10.33 -2.30
C SER A 67 -1.64 -8.90 -2.05
N SER A 68 -2.57 -8.69 -1.11
CA SER A 68 -3.06 -7.37 -0.72
C SER A 68 -1.95 -6.46 -0.24
N ILE A 69 -0.99 -7.02 0.52
CA ILE A 69 0.15 -6.26 1.06
C ILE A 69 1.03 -5.79 -0.09
N ILE A 70 1.36 -6.67 -1.03
CA ILE A 70 2.21 -6.34 -2.19
C ILE A 70 1.51 -5.33 -3.09
N ILE A 71 0.24 -5.56 -3.42
CA ILE A 71 -0.57 -4.62 -4.21
C ILE A 71 -0.58 -3.25 -3.53
N LEU A 72 -0.77 -3.20 -2.21
CA LEU A 72 -0.74 -1.95 -1.44
C LEU A 72 0.63 -1.28 -1.44
N THR A 73 1.73 -2.03 -1.32
CA THR A 73 3.08 -1.48 -1.45
C THR A 73 3.24 -0.72 -2.77
N TYR A 74 2.79 -1.28 -3.89
CA TYR A 74 2.83 -0.59 -5.19
C TYR A 74 1.80 0.55 -5.29
N ALA A 75 0.62 0.41 -4.70
CA ALA A 75 -0.41 1.46 -4.73
C ALA A 75 -0.01 2.70 -3.92
N LEU A 76 0.71 2.49 -2.82
CA LEU A 76 1.23 3.55 -1.94
C LEU A 76 2.51 4.18 -2.50
N CYS A 77 3.22 3.49 -3.40
CA CYS A 77 4.39 4.03 -4.08
C CYS A 77 4.01 5.21 -4.99
N GLY A 78 4.23 6.42 -4.50
CA GLY A 78 4.11 7.67 -5.26
C GLY A 78 3.71 8.86 -4.42
N PHE A 79 4.33 10.02 -4.67
CA PHE A 79 4.09 11.30 -4.00
C PHE A 79 2.83 12.03 -4.48
N ALA A 80 1.84 11.30 -5.00
CA ALA A 80 0.60 11.88 -5.50
C ALA A 80 -0.37 12.16 -4.34
N ASN A 81 -0.04 13.16 -3.52
CA ASN A 81 -0.85 13.63 -2.41
C ASN A 81 -0.98 15.17 -2.45
N PHE A 82 -1.92 15.75 -1.69
CA PHE A 82 -2.15 17.20 -1.73
C PHE A 82 -0.94 18.03 -1.28
N GLY A 83 -0.19 17.57 -0.27
CA GLY A 83 0.99 18.27 0.25
C GLY A 83 2.14 18.32 -0.76
N SER A 84 2.52 17.17 -1.30
CA SER A 84 3.55 17.02 -2.34
C SER A 84 3.19 17.77 -3.62
N MET A 85 1.92 17.82 -4.00
CA MET A 85 1.47 18.66 -5.12
C MET A 85 1.66 20.15 -4.83
N GLY A 86 1.40 20.61 -3.61
CA GLY A 86 1.69 21.99 -3.21
C GLY A 86 3.17 22.33 -3.32
N ILE A 87 4.05 21.43 -2.84
CA ILE A 87 5.50 21.59 -2.94
C ILE A 87 5.96 21.61 -4.40
N ALA A 88 5.51 20.67 -5.23
CA ALA A 88 5.85 20.61 -6.65
C ALA A 88 5.37 21.84 -7.42
N LEU A 89 4.16 22.35 -7.12
CA LEU A 89 3.68 23.59 -7.72
C LEU A 89 4.49 24.79 -7.28
N ALA A 90 4.88 24.88 -6.00
CA ALA A 90 5.69 25.97 -5.48
C ALA A 90 7.06 26.02 -6.18
N THR A 91 7.74 24.88 -6.31
CA THR A 91 9.04 24.79 -7.00
C THR A 91 8.91 25.14 -8.48
N LEU A 92 7.95 24.53 -9.20
CA LEU A 92 7.71 24.83 -10.62
C LEU A 92 7.31 26.29 -10.87
N SER A 93 6.62 26.91 -9.92
CA SER A 93 6.23 28.33 -9.97
C SER A 93 7.41 29.29 -9.88
N VAL A 94 8.52 28.89 -9.23
CA VAL A 94 9.76 29.68 -9.18
C VAL A 94 10.56 29.52 -10.48
N PHE A 95 10.60 28.31 -11.04
CA PHE A 95 11.31 28.06 -12.31
C PHE A 95 10.60 28.65 -13.54
N ALA A 96 9.27 28.69 -13.54
CA ALA A 96 8.47 29.20 -14.66
C ALA A 96 7.36 30.15 -14.18
N PRO A 97 7.71 31.37 -13.70
CA PRO A 97 6.75 32.29 -13.11
C PRO A 97 5.62 32.73 -14.06
N GLN A 98 5.91 32.80 -15.36
CA GLN A 98 4.95 33.08 -16.44
C GLN A 98 3.92 31.97 -16.66
N ARG A 99 4.17 30.74 -16.18
CA ARG A 99 3.28 29.57 -16.33
C ARG A 99 2.52 29.18 -15.06
N LYS A 100 2.67 29.91 -13.94
CA LYS A 100 2.00 29.64 -12.65
C LYS A 100 0.50 29.33 -12.79
N ARG A 101 -0.23 30.18 -13.52
CA ARG A 101 -1.68 30.02 -13.72
C ARG A 101 -2.05 28.76 -14.49
N ALA A 102 -1.21 28.32 -15.42
CA ALA A 102 -1.40 27.07 -16.14
C ALA A 102 -1.10 25.86 -15.23
N LEU A 103 -0.02 25.91 -14.45
CA LEU A 103 0.39 24.85 -13.51
C LEU A 103 -0.70 24.58 -12.46
N ILE A 104 -1.23 25.64 -11.84
CA ILE A 104 -2.31 25.53 -10.84
C ILE A 104 -3.56 24.90 -11.45
N LYS A 105 -3.92 25.28 -12.69
CA LYS A 105 -5.09 24.71 -13.39
C LYS A 105 -4.97 23.22 -13.67
N ILE A 106 -3.77 22.71 -13.97
CA ILE A 106 -3.56 21.29 -14.26
C ILE A 106 -3.33 20.44 -13.01
N ALA A 107 -3.02 21.05 -11.87
CA ALA A 107 -2.66 20.34 -10.65
C ALA A 107 -3.66 19.26 -10.19
N PRO A 108 -4.99 19.51 -10.18
CA PRO A 108 -5.95 18.48 -9.78
C PRO A 108 -5.93 17.28 -10.74
N ARG A 109 -5.75 17.54 -12.05
CA ARG A 109 -5.63 16.48 -13.07
C ARG A 109 -4.34 15.69 -12.89
N ALA A 110 -3.23 16.38 -12.57
CA ALA A 110 -1.95 15.74 -12.28
C ALA A 110 -2.02 14.85 -11.03
N LEU A 111 -2.71 15.29 -9.98
CA LEU A 111 -2.90 14.51 -8.75
C LEU A 111 -3.69 13.21 -9.00
N ILE A 112 -4.79 13.31 -9.74
CA ILE A 112 -5.61 12.14 -10.11
C ILE A 112 -4.79 11.22 -11.01
N GLY A 113 -4.13 11.77 -12.03
CA GLY A 113 -3.29 11.01 -12.95
C GLY A 113 -2.16 10.26 -12.24
N GLY A 114 -1.46 10.92 -11.31
CA GLY A 114 -0.41 10.30 -10.51
C GLY A 114 -0.91 9.12 -9.67
N ASN A 115 -2.08 9.27 -9.04
CA ASN A 115 -2.69 8.17 -8.29
C ASN A 115 -3.15 7.02 -9.20
N MET A 116 -3.70 7.32 -10.38
CA MET A 116 -4.07 6.29 -11.35
C MET A 116 -2.86 5.48 -11.81
N VAL A 117 -1.70 6.12 -12.02
CA VAL A 117 -0.46 5.42 -12.37
C VAL A 117 -0.04 4.46 -11.25
N SER A 118 0.00 4.92 -9.99
CA SER A 118 0.31 4.02 -8.85
C SER A 118 -0.66 2.83 -8.77
N LEU A 119 -1.96 3.06 -8.97
CA LEU A 119 -2.99 2.00 -8.96
C LEU A 119 -2.86 1.04 -10.14
N MET A 120 -2.43 1.53 -11.31
CA MET A 120 -2.16 0.70 -12.48
C MET A 120 -0.95 -0.21 -12.22
N THR A 121 0.15 0.34 -11.69
CA THR A 121 1.33 -0.44 -11.29
C THR A 121 0.97 -1.48 -10.23
N ALA A 122 0.13 -1.12 -9.25
CA ALA A 122 -0.37 -2.05 -8.24
C ALA A 122 -1.20 -3.19 -8.84
N SER A 123 -2.01 -2.89 -9.85
CA SER A 123 -2.79 -3.92 -10.55
C SER A 123 -1.89 -4.89 -11.31
N ILE A 124 -0.83 -4.39 -11.95
CA ILE A 124 0.17 -5.22 -12.63
C ILE A 124 0.92 -6.09 -11.61
N ALA A 125 1.33 -5.54 -10.47
CA ALA A 125 1.97 -6.29 -9.40
C ALA A 125 1.06 -7.41 -8.86
N GLY A 126 -0.23 -7.14 -8.69
CA GLY A 126 -1.21 -8.15 -8.28
C GLY A 126 -1.43 -9.25 -9.33
N LEU A 127 -1.39 -8.91 -10.63
CA LEU A 127 -1.50 -9.89 -11.71
C LEU A 127 -0.25 -10.78 -11.83
N LEU A 128 0.93 -10.22 -11.59
CA LEU A 128 2.21 -10.94 -11.65
C LEU A 128 2.54 -11.69 -10.36
N TYR A 129 1.75 -11.50 -9.31
CA TYR A 129 1.94 -12.17 -8.04
C TYR A 129 1.58 -13.66 -8.13
N ASP A 130 2.58 -14.54 -7.98
CA ASP A 130 2.37 -15.98 -7.81
C ASP A 130 2.69 -16.39 -6.36
N PRO A 131 1.70 -16.77 -5.54
CA PRO A 131 1.92 -17.17 -4.15
C PRO A 131 2.79 -18.43 -4.02
N ARG A 132 2.91 -19.25 -5.06
CA ARG A 132 3.70 -20.51 -5.02
C ARG A 132 5.20 -20.26 -5.15
N ASN A 133 5.62 -19.15 -5.77
CA ASN A 133 7.04 -18.86 -6.00
C ASN A 133 7.76 -18.32 -4.75
N ILE A 134 7.02 -17.86 -3.74
CA ILE A 134 7.56 -17.22 -2.52
C ILE A 134 7.93 -18.26 -1.47
N VAL A 135 7.28 -19.43 -1.50
CA VAL A 135 7.61 -20.60 -0.66
C VAL A 135 8.93 -21.26 -1.10
N SER A 136 9.50 -20.86 -2.24
CA SER A 136 10.75 -21.39 -2.78
C SER A 136 12.01 -20.74 -2.20
N ILE A 137 11.91 -19.82 -1.23
CA ILE A 137 13.09 -19.53 -0.40
C ILE A 137 13.41 -20.83 0.31
N PRO A 138 14.56 -21.47 0.04
CA PRO A 138 14.82 -22.83 0.47
C PRO A 138 14.65 -22.87 1.99
N LYS A 139 13.85 -23.85 2.46
CA LYS A 139 14.07 -24.41 3.80
C LYS A 139 15.57 -24.64 3.86
N LEU A 140 16.29 -23.83 4.65
CA LEU A 140 17.70 -24.05 4.88
C LEU A 140 17.78 -25.48 5.41
N ASN A 141 18.40 -26.34 4.60
CA ASN A 141 18.39 -27.78 4.76
C ASN A 141 18.60 -28.18 6.22
N SER A 142 17.67 -28.96 6.74
CA SER A 142 17.92 -29.89 7.84
C SER A 142 18.87 -30.99 7.35
N THR A 143 20.08 -30.69 6.89
CA THR A 143 21.11 -31.68 6.53
C THR A 143 22.49 -31.01 6.39
N ILE A 144 23.16 -30.66 7.49
CA ILE A 144 24.64 -30.72 7.61
C ILE A 144 24.96 -31.06 9.08
N ILE A 145 25.36 -32.33 9.28
CA ILE A 145 26.14 -32.95 10.38
C ILE A 145 25.46 -33.04 11.75
#